data_AF-A0A242LGI2-F1
#
_entry.id   AF-A0A242LGI2-F1
#
_cell.length_a   1.000
_cell.length_b   1.000
_cell.length_c   1.000
_cell.angle_alpha   90.00
_cell.angle_beta   90.00
_cell.angle_gamma   90.00
#
_symmetry.space_group_name_H-M   'P 1'
#
loop_
_entity.id
_entity.type
_entity.pdbx_description
1 polymer ?
#
loop_
_entity_poly.entity_id
_entity_poly.type
_entity_poly.pdbx_seq_one_letter_code
_entity_poly.pdbx_strand_id
1 'polypeptide(L)'
;MKSFSIFVVIYITMYMIRNNFKVALPLLKSQLGLITTDLGYIGFVFSIVYGFGKFIVGYIVDGKNTKNILSILLLLSSITVLCMGILFTMNNVPMGWIVVLWSLNGLFQCVGGPSCASVITQWTTRSHRGRYIGLWNASHNIGGGFAGIFAVWCATTFFKGQVAGMFIIPAIVAAVVAIGTFFIGKNRPEDLGWNSSEEIFGEPVEKANVDAENLTKWEIFKKYLLTNPYIWVLCVANVFVYIVRIGIDNWAPLYVTEHLNFS
;
A
#
# COMPACT_ATOMS: atom_id res chain seq x y z
N MET A 1 -0.02 5.23 21.78
CA MET A 1 1.35 5.06 21.24
C MET A 1 1.55 3.70 20.58
N LYS A 2 1.49 2.56 21.31
CA LYS A 2 1.74 1.22 20.74
C LYS A 2 0.85 0.86 19.53
N SER A 3 -0.46 1.15 19.58
CA SER A 3 -1.39 0.88 18.47
C SER A 3 -1.05 1.67 17.19
N PHE A 4 -0.66 2.94 17.32
CA PHE A 4 -0.30 3.78 16.19
C PHE A 4 1.00 3.30 15.50
N SER A 5 2.00 2.89 16.28
CA SER A 5 3.24 2.32 15.74
C SER A 5 3.00 1.07 14.89
N ILE A 6 1.99 0.25 15.23
CA ILE A 6 1.64 -0.94 14.46
C ILE A 6 1.12 -0.58 13.06
N PHE A 7 0.24 0.41 12.93
CA PHE A 7 -0.24 0.85 11.62
C PHE A 7 0.86 1.47 10.77
N VAL A 8 1.79 2.19 11.40
CA VAL A 8 2.99 2.73 10.75
C VAL A 8 3.87 1.58 10.21
N VAL A 9 4.11 0.54 11.02
CA VAL A 9 4.90 -0.63 10.61
C VAL A 9 4.21 -1.42 9.50
N ILE A 10 2.90 -1.67 9.58
CA ILE A 10 2.13 -2.32 8.50
C ILE A 10 2.31 -1.54 7.19
N TYR A 11 2.20 -0.21 7.25
CA TYR A 11 2.28 0.65 6.07
C TYR A 11 3.69 0.69 5.47
N ILE A 12 4.73 0.76 6.30
CA ILE A 12 6.13 0.63 5.85
C ILE A 12 6.32 -0.70 5.11
N THR A 13 5.83 -1.80 5.69
CA THR A 13 5.98 -3.15 5.11
C THR A 13 5.20 -3.32 3.80
N MET A 14 4.00 -2.74 3.67
CA MET A 14 3.26 -2.71 2.40
C MET A 14 4.07 -2.00 1.32
N TYR A 15 4.61 -0.82 1.62
CA TYR A 15 5.45 -0.07 0.68
C TYR A 15 6.76 -0.79 0.36
N MET A 16 7.32 -1.52 1.32
CA MET A 16 8.50 -2.35 1.11
C MET A 16 8.26 -3.37 0.01
N ILE A 17 7.20 -4.18 0.13
CA ILE A 17 6.86 -5.18 -0.89
C ILE A 17 6.56 -4.53 -2.24
N ARG A 18 5.85 -3.39 -2.25
CA ARG A 18 5.43 -2.73 -3.48
C ARG A 18 6.60 -2.11 -4.26
N ASN A 19 7.54 -1.47 -3.56
CA ASN A 19 8.65 -0.78 -4.23
C ASN A 19 9.70 -1.75 -4.77
N ASN A 20 9.80 -2.97 -4.24
CA ASN A 20 10.72 -3.99 -4.75
C ASN A 20 10.56 -4.27 -6.25
N PHE A 21 9.33 -4.27 -6.76
CA PHE A 21 9.08 -4.49 -8.18
C PHE A 21 9.71 -3.43 -9.06
N LYS A 22 9.70 -2.16 -8.64
CA LYS A 22 10.31 -1.05 -9.40
C LYS A 22 11.82 -1.21 -9.52
N VAL A 23 12.45 -1.60 -8.41
CA VAL A 23 13.90 -1.82 -8.36
C VAL A 23 14.30 -3.08 -9.12
N ALA A 24 13.42 -4.07 -9.19
CA ALA A 24 13.65 -5.30 -9.96
C ALA A 24 13.42 -5.15 -11.47
N LEU A 25 12.86 -4.04 -11.98
CA LEU A 25 12.58 -3.84 -13.41
C LEU A 25 13.81 -4.08 -14.32
N PRO A 26 15.00 -3.52 -14.04
CA PRO A 26 16.17 -3.74 -14.91
C PRO A 26 16.63 -5.20 -14.91
N LEU A 27 16.56 -5.87 -13.76
CA LEU A 27 16.95 -7.26 -13.61
C LEU A 27 15.91 -8.22 -14.23
N LEU A 28 14.62 -7.88 -14.20
CA LEU A 28 13.58 -8.60 -14.92
C LEU A 28 13.81 -8.53 -16.44
N LYS A 29 14.27 -7.39 -16.96
CA LYS A 29 14.64 -7.25 -18.37
C LYS A 29 15.89 -8.06 -18.72
N SER A 30 16.93 -8.02 -17.88
CA SER A 30 18.20 -8.71 -18.17
C SER A 30 18.16 -10.23 -17.93
N GLN A 31 17.44 -10.71 -16.91
CA GLN A 31 17.41 -12.13 -16.53
C GLN A 31 16.23 -12.89 -17.14
N LEU A 32 15.05 -12.26 -17.26
CA LEU A 32 13.86 -12.90 -17.83
C LEU A 32 13.63 -12.54 -19.31
N GLY A 33 14.40 -11.60 -19.87
CA GLY A 33 14.26 -11.17 -21.27
C GLY A 33 12.96 -10.40 -21.59
N LEU A 34 12.29 -9.85 -20.56
CA LEU A 34 11.04 -9.11 -20.75
C LEU A 34 11.29 -7.78 -21.47
N ILE A 35 10.44 -7.45 -22.44
CA ILE A 35 10.51 -6.13 -23.10
C ILE A 35 9.89 -5.04 -22.22
N THR A 36 10.31 -3.79 -22.42
CA THR A 36 9.84 -2.63 -21.66
C THR A 36 8.31 -2.49 -21.71
N THR A 37 7.71 -2.83 -22.86
CA THR A 37 6.26 -2.82 -23.06
C THR A 37 5.53 -3.80 -22.13
N ASP A 38 6.09 -4.99 -21.91
CA ASP A 38 5.49 -6.03 -21.07
C ASP A 38 5.46 -5.61 -19.60
N LEU A 39 6.56 -5.00 -19.14
CA LEU A 39 6.65 -4.40 -17.80
C LEU A 39 5.64 -3.26 -17.62
N GLY A 40 5.45 -2.45 -18.66
CA GLY A 40 4.40 -1.43 -18.72
C GLY A 40 2.99 -2.03 -18.59
N TYR A 41 2.70 -3.12 -19.30
CA TYR A 41 1.43 -3.83 -19.21
C TYR A 41 1.17 -4.38 -17.79
N ILE A 42 2.17 -4.98 -17.15
CA ILE A 42 2.06 -5.45 -15.75
C ILE A 42 1.70 -4.28 -14.81
N GLY A 43 2.38 -3.14 -14.94
CA GLY A 43 2.09 -1.94 -14.15
C GLY A 43 0.71 -1.33 -14.43
N PHE A 44 0.24 -1.41 -15.68
CA PHE A 44 -1.08 -0.94 -16.09
C PHE A 44 -2.21 -1.77 -15.48
N VAL A 45 -2.15 -3.11 -15.62
CA VAL A 45 -3.17 -4.00 -15.05
C VAL A 45 -3.18 -3.90 -13.52
N PHE A 46 -2.01 -3.81 -12.90
CA PHE A 46 -1.89 -3.51 -11.46
C PHE A 46 -2.65 -2.24 -11.08
N SER A 47 -2.48 -1.15 -11.83
CA SER A 47 -3.10 0.14 -11.52
C SER A 47 -4.62 0.09 -11.64
N ILE A 48 -5.15 -0.62 -12.66
CA ILE A 48 -6.59 -0.86 -12.82
C ILE A 48 -7.14 -1.64 -11.63
N VAL A 49 -6.54 -2.79 -11.31
CA VAL A 49 -7.01 -3.65 -10.23
C VAL A 49 -6.88 -2.96 -8.88
N TYR A 50 -5.81 -2.20 -8.65
CA TYR A 50 -5.63 -1.37 -7.46
C TYR A 50 -6.71 -0.29 -7.35
N GLY A 51 -7.04 0.39 -8.46
CA GLY A 51 -8.07 1.43 -8.49
C GLY A 51 -9.47 0.90 -8.19
N PHE A 52 -9.91 -0.13 -8.91
CA PHE A 52 -11.21 -0.78 -8.68
C PHE A 52 -11.27 -1.47 -7.31
N GLY A 53 -10.17 -2.13 -6.92
CA GLY A 53 -10.01 -2.75 -5.62
C GLY A 53 -10.21 -1.75 -4.49
N LYS A 54 -9.62 -0.55 -4.60
CA LYS A 54 -9.74 0.49 -3.58
C LYS A 54 -11.20 0.91 -3.36
N PHE A 55 -12.01 0.91 -4.42
CA PHE A 55 -13.43 1.23 -4.33
C PHE A 55 -14.23 0.09 -3.69
N ILE A 56 -14.10 -1.15 -4.21
CA ILE A 56 -14.88 -2.30 -3.76
C ILE A 56 -14.45 -2.75 -2.36
N VAL A 57 -13.16 -3.05 -2.20
CA VAL A 57 -12.62 -3.55 -0.93
C VAL A 57 -12.66 -2.44 0.12
N GLY A 58 -12.41 -1.18 -0.27
CA GLY A 58 -12.58 -0.03 0.62
C GLY A 58 -13.98 0.07 1.21
N TYR A 59 -15.02 -0.10 0.39
CA TYR A 59 -16.41 -0.13 0.85
C TYR A 59 -16.70 -1.30 1.81
N ILE A 60 -16.13 -2.49 1.56
CA ILE A 60 -16.31 -3.68 2.41
C ILE A 60 -15.59 -3.55 3.76
N VAL A 61 -14.44 -2.88 3.78
CA VAL A 61 -13.61 -2.71 4.99
C VAL A 61 -14.13 -1.58 5.86
N ASP A 62 -14.81 -0.60 5.28
CA ASP A 62 -15.36 0.54 5.99
C ASP A 62 -16.41 0.12 7.03
N GLY A 63 -16.08 0.30 8.32
CA GLY A 63 -16.89 -0.11 9.47
C GLY A 63 -16.54 -1.48 10.08
N LYS A 64 -15.53 -2.18 9.54
CA LYS A 64 -15.02 -3.44 10.11
C LYS A 64 -13.71 -3.27 10.87
N ASN A 65 -13.28 -4.33 11.56
CA ASN A 65 -12.01 -4.42 12.28
C ASN A 65 -10.80 -4.21 11.36
N THR A 66 -10.40 -2.95 11.22
CA THR A 66 -9.45 -2.48 10.22
C THR A 66 -8.06 -3.09 10.41
N LYS A 67 -7.58 -3.29 11.64
CA LYS A 67 -6.30 -3.96 11.94
C LYS A 67 -6.29 -5.40 11.44
N ASN A 68 -7.30 -6.19 11.80
CA ASN A 68 -7.33 -7.62 11.44
C ASN A 68 -7.36 -7.77 9.91
N ILE A 69 -8.17 -6.95 9.24
CA ILE A 69 -8.26 -6.97 7.79
C ILE A 69 -6.93 -6.52 7.17
N LEU A 70 -6.31 -5.44 7.64
CA LEU A 70 -5.03 -4.99 7.11
C LEU A 70 -3.91 -6.01 7.29
N SER A 71 -3.84 -6.69 8.44
CA SER A 71 -2.86 -7.75 8.67
C SER A 71 -3.12 -8.97 7.78
N ILE A 72 -4.37 -9.39 7.59
CA ILE A 72 -4.73 -10.48 6.66
C ILE A 72 -4.39 -10.12 5.21
N LEU A 73 -4.73 -8.90 4.79
CA LEU A 73 -4.43 -8.40 3.45
C LEU A 73 -2.92 -8.30 3.22
N LEU A 74 -2.15 -7.86 4.23
CA LEU A 74 -0.69 -7.85 4.15
C LEU A 74 -0.12 -9.27 4.04
N LEU A 75 -0.69 -10.24 4.78
CA LEU A 75 -0.27 -11.63 4.69
C LEU A 75 -0.57 -12.23 3.31
N LEU A 76 -1.77 -12.01 2.77
CA LEU A 76 -2.14 -12.43 1.41
C LEU A 76 -1.24 -11.79 0.34
N SER A 77 -0.98 -10.49 0.47
CA SER A 77 -0.02 -9.76 -0.35
C SER A 77 1.38 -10.40 -0.28
N SER A 78 1.86 -10.72 0.92
CA SER A 78 3.17 -11.37 1.12
C SER A 78 3.23 -12.75 0.46
N ILE A 79 2.18 -13.56 0.59
CA ILE A 79 2.09 -14.87 -0.07
C ILE A 79 2.12 -14.73 -1.59
N THR A 80 1.36 -13.79 -2.17
CA THR A 80 1.38 -13.57 -3.64
C THR A 80 2.77 -13.19 -4.15
N VAL A 81 3.51 -12.35 -3.41
CA VAL A 81 4.88 -11.95 -3.78
C VAL A 81 5.87 -13.08 -3.56
N LEU A 82 5.69 -13.90 -2.52
CA LEU A 82 6.48 -15.10 -2.32
C LEU A 82 6.32 -16.08 -3.48
N CYS A 83 5.07 -16.35 -3.91
CA CYS A 83 4.79 -17.18 -5.07
C CYS A 83 5.43 -16.62 -6.35
N MET A 84 5.37 -15.31 -6.54
CA MET A 84 6.03 -14.62 -7.67
C MET A 84 7.55 -14.78 -7.63
N GLY A 85 8.17 -14.65 -6.45
CA GLY A 85 9.60 -14.89 -6.26
C GLY A 85 10.02 -16.33 -6.56
N ILE A 86 9.21 -17.33 -6.15
CA ILE A 86 9.45 -18.74 -6.47
C ILE A 86 9.31 -19.00 -7.96
N LEU A 87 8.30 -18.41 -8.61
CA LEU A 87 8.12 -18.51 -10.06
C LEU A 87 9.34 -17.98 -10.79
N PHE A 88 9.95 -16.87 -10.36
CA PHE A 88 11.17 -16.34 -10.98
C PHE A 88 12.40 -17.25 -10.88
N THR A 89 12.38 -18.27 -10.02
CA THR A 89 13.41 -19.32 -9.98
C THR A 89 13.18 -20.39 -11.05
N MET A 90 12.00 -20.44 -11.68
CA MET A 90 11.66 -21.39 -12.73
C MET A 90 12.11 -20.86 -14.10
N ASN A 91 12.75 -21.71 -14.92
CA ASN A 91 13.34 -21.31 -16.21
C ASN A 91 12.35 -20.82 -17.29
N ASN A 92 11.04 -20.98 -17.12
CA ASN A 92 10.03 -20.57 -18.10
C ASN A 92 8.78 -20.04 -17.38
N VAL A 93 8.77 -18.75 -17.03
CA VAL A 93 7.61 -18.12 -16.37
C VAL A 93 6.69 -17.50 -17.42
N PRO A 94 5.44 -17.97 -17.58
CA PRO A 94 4.50 -17.32 -18.46
C PRO A 94 4.14 -15.94 -17.91
N MET A 95 4.21 -14.91 -18.75
CA MET A 95 3.89 -13.53 -18.40
C MET A 95 2.50 -13.38 -17.76
N GLY A 96 1.52 -14.19 -18.18
CA GLY A 96 0.18 -14.17 -17.61
C GLY A 96 0.16 -14.41 -16.09
N TRP A 97 1.00 -15.30 -15.56
CA TRP A 97 1.07 -15.56 -14.12
C TRP A 97 1.68 -14.38 -13.36
N ILE A 98 2.67 -13.70 -13.94
CA ILE A 98 3.29 -12.49 -13.38
C ILE A 98 2.23 -11.38 -13.26
N VAL A 99 1.46 -11.15 -14.33
CA VAL A 99 0.38 -10.16 -14.36
C VAL A 99 -0.69 -10.47 -13.31
N VAL A 100 -1.15 -11.72 -13.23
CA VAL A 100 -2.20 -12.13 -12.28
C VAL A 100 -1.72 -11.96 -10.84
N LEU A 101 -0.54 -12.48 -10.49
CA LEU A 101 -0.02 -12.40 -9.12
C LEU A 101 0.27 -10.98 -8.70
N TRP A 102 0.85 -10.16 -9.59
CA TRP A 102 1.11 -8.76 -9.30
C TRP A 102 -0.19 -7.96 -9.16
N SER A 103 -1.20 -8.25 -9.97
CA SER A 103 -2.51 -7.60 -9.86
C SER A 103 -3.25 -7.99 -8.58
N LEU A 104 -3.21 -9.27 -8.19
CA LEU A 104 -3.73 -9.74 -6.91
C LEU A 104 -3.02 -9.07 -5.73
N ASN A 105 -1.70 -8.91 -5.84
CA ASN A 105 -0.93 -8.15 -4.87
C ASN A 105 -1.44 -6.71 -4.73
N GLY A 106 -1.70 -6.03 -5.85
CA GLY A 106 -2.33 -4.70 -5.89
C GLY A 106 -3.71 -4.67 -5.24
N LEU A 107 -4.55 -5.68 -5.50
CA LEU A 107 -5.87 -5.81 -4.88
C LEU A 107 -5.78 -5.90 -3.36
N PHE A 108 -4.84 -6.66 -2.82
CA PHE A 108 -4.70 -6.78 -1.37
C PHE A 108 -4.13 -5.52 -0.71
N GLN A 109 -3.29 -4.77 -1.42
CA GLN A 109 -2.68 -3.54 -0.90
C GLN A 109 -3.53 -2.27 -1.07
N CYS A 110 -4.62 -2.32 -1.85
CA CYS A 110 -5.39 -1.13 -2.21
C CYS A 110 -6.03 -0.38 -1.03
N VAL A 111 -6.37 -1.11 0.03
CA VAL A 111 -7.06 -0.56 1.21
C VAL A 111 -6.09 -0.07 2.29
N GLY A 112 -4.80 -0.41 2.18
CA GLY A 112 -3.76 -0.05 3.17
C GLY A 112 -3.73 1.44 3.52
N GLY A 113 -3.71 2.29 2.50
CA GLY A 113 -3.70 3.75 2.66
C GLY A 113 -4.94 4.31 3.37
N PRO A 114 -6.15 4.17 2.79
CA PRO A 114 -7.36 4.76 3.36
C PRO A 114 -7.70 4.20 4.76
N SER A 115 -7.47 2.91 5.00
CA SER A 115 -7.69 2.31 6.31
C SER A 115 -6.72 2.81 7.38
N CYS A 116 -5.42 2.91 7.07
CA CYS A 116 -4.47 3.50 8.00
C CYS A 116 -4.82 4.97 8.29
N ALA A 117 -5.19 5.75 7.26
CA ALA A 117 -5.63 7.12 7.45
C ALA A 117 -6.84 7.21 8.38
N SER A 118 -7.89 6.42 8.15
CA SER A 118 -9.08 6.39 9.00
C SER A 118 -8.75 6.06 10.46
N VAL A 119 -7.89 5.06 10.70
CA VAL A 119 -7.51 4.68 12.07
C VAL A 119 -6.69 5.79 12.74
N ILE A 120 -5.75 6.43 12.03
CA ILE A 120 -5.00 7.57 12.58
C ILE A 120 -5.97 8.66 13.03
N THR A 121 -7.00 8.93 12.24
CA THR A 121 -7.98 9.97 12.56
C THR A 121 -8.89 9.62 13.72
N GLN A 122 -9.13 8.33 13.98
CA GLN A 122 -9.84 7.85 15.17
C GLN A 122 -8.98 7.88 16.44
N TRP A 123 -7.66 7.71 16.31
CA TRP A 123 -6.73 7.67 17.44
C TRP A 123 -6.11 9.04 17.78
N THR A 124 -6.36 10.08 17.00
CA THR A 124 -5.70 11.39 17.14
C THR A 124 -6.70 12.53 17.12
N THR A 125 -6.52 13.45 18.06
CA THR A 125 -7.31 14.68 18.19
C THR A 125 -7.00 15.71 17.12
N ARG A 126 -7.90 16.68 16.93
CA ARG A 126 -7.83 17.68 15.84
C ARG A 126 -6.54 18.50 15.92
N SER A 127 -6.12 18.84 17.14
CA SER A 127 -4.89 19.59 17.43
C SER A 127 -3.60 18.85 17.05
N HIS A 128 -3.57 17.52 17.13
CA HIS A 128 -2.38 16.71 16.88
C HIS A 128 -2.42 15.91 15.57
N ARG A 129 -3.59 15.82 14.91
CA ARG A 129 -3.81 15.06 13.68
C ARG A 129 -2.79 15.34 12.59
N GLY A 130 -2.40 16.61 12.41
CA GLY A 130 -1.38 17.02 11.43
C GLY A 130 -0.02 16.35 11.66
N ARG A 131 0.43 16.23 12.92
CA ARG A 131 1.72 15.61 13.26
C ARG A 131 1.71 14.11 12.97
N TYR A 132 0.62 13.42 13.29
CA TYR A 132 0.50 11.97 13.06
C TYR A 132 0.31 11.62 11.58
N ILE A 133 -0.44 12.43 10.83
CA ILE A 133 -0.52 12.32 9.36
C ILE A 133 0.85 12.61 8.73
N GLY A 134 1.61 13.57 9.25
CA GLY A 134 2.99 13.83 8.84
C GLY A 134 3.89 12.61 9.05
N LEU A 135 3.82 11.97 10.22
CA LEU A 135 4.59 10.75 10.48
C LEU A 135 4.17 9.57 9.61
N TRP A 136 2.87 9.44 9.31
CA TRP A 136 2.36 8.46 8.36
C TRP A 136 2.88 8.70 6.93
N ASN A 137 2.95 9.95 6.51
CA ASN A 137 3.60 10.31 5.25
C ASN A 137 5.11 10.03 5.30
N ALA A 138 5.80 10.29 6.40
CA ALA A 138 7.22 9.93 6.52
C ALA A 138 7.43 8.42 6.36
N SER A 139 6.54 7.59 6.90
CA SER A 139 6.65 6.13 6.82
C SER A 139 6.53 5.59 5.39
N HIS A 140 5.74 6.23 4.52
CA HIS A 140 5.67 5.83 3.11
C HIS A 140 7.02 6.01 2.39
N ASN A 141 7.70 7.13 2.66
CA ASN A 141 9.00 7.44 2.07
C ASN A 141 10.10 6.54 2.65
N ILE A 142 10.09 6.33 3.98
CA ILE A 142 11.04 5.46 4.66
C ILE A 142 10.91 4.03 4.15
N GLY A 143 9.69 3.50 4.08
CA GLY A 143 9.43 2.17 3.54
C GLY A 143 9.88 2.05 2.09
N GLY A 144 9.56 3.05 1.26
CA GLY A 144 9.95 3.05 -0.15
C GLY A 144 11.45 3.11 -0.40
N GLY A 145 12.19 3.93 0.37
CA GLY A 145 13.64 4.05 0.26
C GLY A 145 14.38 2.84 0.84
N PHE A 146 13.91 2.32 1.98
CA PHE A 146 14.47 1.12 2.59
C PHE A 146 14.22 -0.13 1.73
N ALA A 147 13.08 -0.21 1.04
CA ALA A 147 12.72 -1.31 0.15
C ALA A 147 13.82 -1.63 -0.86
N GLY A 148 14.30 -0.62 -1.59
CA GLY A 148 15.27 -0.82 -2.65
C GLY A 148 16.61 -1.31 -2.14
N ILE A 149 17.13 -0.66 -1.08
CA ILE A 149 18.40 -1.03 -0.45
C ILE A 149 18.32 -2.45 0.12
N PHE A 150 17.23 -2.75 0.84
CA PHE A 150 17.03 -4.05 1.45
C PHE A 150 16.86 -5.15 0.41
N ALA A 151 16.07 -4.92 -0.64
CA ALA A 151 15.85 -5.90 -1.71
C ALA A 151 17.13 -6.22 -2.48
N VAL A 152 17.95 -5.21 -2.81
CA VAL A 152 19.25 -5.40 -3.47
C VAL A 152 20.21 -6.14 -2.55
N TRP A 153 20.32 -5.75 -1.29
CA TRP A 153 21.18 -6.43 -0.31
C TRP A 153 20.79 -7.91 -0.13
N CYS A 154 19.49 -8.21 -0.06
CA CYS A 154 19.00 -9.58 0.02
C CYS A 154 19.31 -10.40 -1.23
N ALA A 155 19.14 -9.83 -2.42
CA ALA A 155 19.43 -10.51 -3.68
C ALA A 155 20.92 -10.84 -3.82
N THR A 156 21.81 -9.88 -3.49
CA THR A 156 23.26 -10.07 -3.58
C THR A 156 23.77 -11.07 -2.55
N THR A 157 23.24 -11.05 -1.32
CA THR A 157 23.75 -11.90 -0.22
C THR A 157 23.26 -13.35 -0.30
N PHE A 158 21.98 -13.59 -0.61
CA PHE A 158 21.37 -14.92 -0.49
C PHE A 158 21.16 -15.65 -1.82
N PHE A 159 21.02 -14.91 -2.92
CA PHE A 159 20.62 -15.47 -4.22
C PHE A 159 21.60 -15.17 -5.35
N LYS A 160 22.85 -14.76 -5.02
CA LYS A 160 23.90 -14.42 -6.01
C LYS A 160 23.43 -13.41 -7.08
N GLY A 161 22.57 -12.47 -6.71
CA GLY A 161 22.03 -11.44 -7.61
C GLY A 161 20.83 -11.87 -8.47
N GLN A 162 20.20 -13.01 -8.20
CA GLN A 162 18.96 -13.39 -8.89
C GLN A 162 17.78 -12.53 -8.43
N VAL A 163 16.91 -12.16 -9.38
CA VAL A 163 15.67 -11.39 -9.16
C VAL A 163 14.79 -12.00 -8.08
N ALA A 164 14.73 -13.34 -7.99
CA ALA A 164 13.94 -14.06 -7.00
C ALA A 164 14.25 -13.60 -5.56
N GLY A 165 15.51 -13.29 -5.24
CA GLY A 165 15.92 -12.83 -3.92
C GLY A 165 15.35 -11.48 -3.49
N MET A 166 15.02 -10.60 -4.46
CA MET A 166 14.40 -9.30 -4.22
C MET A 166 12.93 -9.41 -3.80
N PHE A 167 12.29 -10.54 -4.10
CA PHE A 167 10.88 -10.78 -3.80
C PHE A 167 10.69 -11.75 -2.63
N ILE A 168 11.48 -12.84 -2.56
CA ILE A 168 11.32 -13.89 -1.53
C ILE A 168 11.61 -13.37 -0.12
N ILE A 169 12.79 -12.77 0.12
CA ILE A 169 13.19 -12.37 1.47
C ILE A 169 12.29 -11.24 2.01
N PRO A 170 12.02 -10.16 1.26
CA PRO A 170 11.12 -9.12 1.76
C PRO A 170 9.69 -9.61 1.96
N ALA A 171 9.21 -10.58 1.17
CA ALA A 171 7.91 -11.21 1.39
C ALA A 171 7.87 -12.04 2.68
N ILE A 172 8.94 -12.78 3.02
CA ILE A 172 9.03 -13.51 4.29
C ILE A 172 9.01 -12.55 5.47
N VAL A 173 9.82 -11.48 5.41
CA VAL A 173 9.83 -10.44 6.45
C VAL A 173 8.44 -9.83 6.61
N ALA A 174 7.78 -9.52 5.50
CA ALA A 174 6.44 -8.98 5.52
C ALA A 174 5.39 -9.94 6.09
N ALA A 175 5.50 -11.23 5.81
CA ALA A 175 4.63 -12.26 6.38
C ALA A 175 4.81 -12.37 7.90
N VAL A 176 6.06 -12.34 8.39
CA VAL A 176 6.36 -12.33 9.83
C VAL A 176 5.77 -11.09 10.50
N VAL A 177 5.95 -9.91 9.89
CA VAL A 177 5.36 -8.67 10.38
C VAL A 177 3.83 -8.76 10.39
N ALA A 178 3.22 -9.26 9.32
CA ALA A 178 1.76 -9.41 9.23
C ALA A 178 1.19 -10.32 10.33
N ILE A 179 1.85 -11.44 10.62
CA ILE A 179 1.48 -12.35 11.71
C ILE A 179 1.67 -11.64 13.06
N GLY A 180 2.81 -10.96 13.26
CA GLY A 180 3.09 -10.19 14.47
C GLY A 180 2.03 -9.12 14.73
N THR A 181 1.65 -8.34 13.72
CA THR A 181 0.64 -7.27 13.83
C THR A 181 -0.79 -7.80 13.88
N PHE A 182 -1.02 -9.04 13.46
CA PHE A 182 -2.30 -9.71 13.67
C PHE A 182 -2.52 -9.97 15.16
N PHE A 183 -1.52 -10.52 15.87
CA PHE A 183 -1.60 -10.81 17.30
C PHE A 183 -1.38 -9.56 18.18
N ILE A 184 -0.52 -8.64 17.75
CA ILE A 184 -0.12 -7.46 18.52
C ILE A 184 -0.82 -6.23 17.93
N GLY A 185 -1.90 -5.77 18.59
CA GLY A 185 -2.58 -4.50 18.28
C GLY A 185 -4.08 -4.52 18.55
N LYS A 186 -4.67 -3.34 18.78
CA LYS A 186 -6.13 -3.14 18.96
C LYS A 186 -6.66 -2.10 17.98
N ASN A 187 -7.91 -2.23 17.52
CA ASN A 187 -8.47 -1.41 16.43
C ASN A 187 -8.86 -0.01 16.93
N ARG A 188 -9.52 0.06 18.08
CA ARG A 188 -10.07 1.31 18.63
C ARG A 188 -9.62 1.53 20.08
N PRO A 189 -9.58 2.79 20.57
CA PRO A 189 -9.43 3.07 22.00
C PRO A 189 -10.55 2.39 22.81
N GLU A 190 -11.74 2.30 22.21
CA GLU A 190 -12.92 1.63 22.77
C GLU A 190 -12.70 0.12 23.00
N ASP A 191 -11.86 -0.55 22.19
CA ASP A 191 -11.49 -1.96 22.40
C ASP A 191 -10.54 -2.17 23.62
N LEU A 192 -10.03 -1.08 24.19
CA LEU A 192 -9.30 -1.07 25.46
C LEU A 192 -10.22 -0.76 26.65
N GLY A 193 -11.51 -0.53 26.42
CA GLY A 193 -12.43 0.00 27.42
C GLY A 193 -12.17 1.47 27.73
N TRP A 194 -11.50 2.19 26.82
CA TRP A 194 -11.27 3.62 26.97
C TRP A 194 -12.33 4.40 26.19
N ASN A 195 -12.70 5.57 26.70
CA ASN A 195 -13.61 6.50 26.06
C ASN A 195 -13.08 6.91 24.66
N SER A 196 -13.92 7.54 23.83
CA SER A 196 -13.47 8.00 22.51
C SER A 196 -12.24 8.91 22.64
N SER A 197 -11.37 8.98 21.62
CA SER A 197 -10.19 9.85 21.68
C SER A 197 -10.56 11.32 21.94
N GLU A 198 -11.74 11.74 21.51
CA GLU A 198 -12.30 13.07 21.78
C GLU A 198 -12.62 13.27 23.27
N GLU A 199 -13.20 12.26 23.94
CA GLU A 199 -13.47 12.27 25.39
C GLU A 199 -12.21 12.12 26.25
N ILE A 200 -11.22 11.30 25.84
CA ILE A 200 -9.96 11.12 26.58
C ILE A 200 -9.16 12.43 26.64
N PHE A 201 -9.17 13.19 25.55
CA PHE A 201 -8.39 14.42 25.42
C PHE A 201 -9.21 15.70 25.68
N GLY A 202 -10.49 15.57 26.05
CA GLY A 202 -11.36 16.69 26.42
C GLY A 202 -11.65 17.67 25.27
N GLU A 203 -11.56 17.22 24.02
CA GLU A 203 -11.94 18.03 22.86
C GLU A 203 -13.47 17.88 22.61
N PRO A 204 -14.15 18.93 22.12
CA PRO A 204 -15.57 18.84 21.83
C PRO A 204 -15.80 17.76 20.76
N VAL A 205 -16.53 16.71 21.15
CA VAL A 205 -17.03 15.67 20.25
C VAL A 205 -17.72 16.36 19.08
N GLU A 206 -17.24 16.11 17.86
CA GLU A 206 -17.86 16.70 16.67
C GLU A 206 -19.31 16.25 16.67
N LYS A 207 -20.27 17.17 16.72
CA LYS A 207 -21.69 16.82 16.56
C LYS A 207 -21.78 16.08 15.23
N ALA A 208 -22.00 14.77 15.27
CA ALA A 208 -22.32 14.00 14.09
C ALA A 208 -23.42 14.77 13.36
N ASN A 209 -23.20 15.09 12.08
CA ASN A 209 -24.23 15.75 11.29
C ASN A 209 -25.46 14.85 11.33
N VAL A 210 -26.50 15.29 12.04
CA VAL A 210 -27.74 14.53 12.26
C VAL A 210 -28.42 14.20 10.91
N ASP A 211 -28.12 15.00 9.87
CA ASP A 211 -28.54 14.79 8.49
C ASP A 211 -27.79 13.65 7.76
N ALA A 212 -26.61 13.23 8.24
CA ALA A 212 -25.80 12.17 7.66
C ALA A 212 -26.04 10.79 8.32
N GLU A 213 -26.62 10.73 9.52
CA GLU A 213 -26.96 9.47 10.19
C GLU A 213 -28.07 8.69 9.49
N ASN A 214 -29.00 9.39 8.81
CA ASN A 214 -30.15 8.78 8.16
C ASN A 214 -29.93 8.44 6.67
N LEU A 215 -28.77 8.78 6.10
CA LEU A 215 -28.47 8.54 4.69
C LEU A 215 -27.56 7.32 4.54
N THR A 216 -27.87 6.47 3.56
CA THR A 216 -26.95 5.39 3.21
C THR A 216 -25.64 5.95 2.66
N LYS A 217 -24.52 5.24 2.87
CA LYS A 217 -23.18 5.65 2.37
C LYS A 217 -23.17 6.01 0.88
N TRP A 218 -24.01 5.33 0.09
CA TRP A 218 -24.18 5.58 -1.34
C TRP A 218 -24.93 6.89 -1.64
N GLU A 219 -25.95 7.23 -0.87
CA GLU A 219 -26.69 8.49 -1.01
C GLU A 219 -25.82 9.69 -0.64
N ILE A 220 -25.00 9.57 0.41
CA ILE A 220 -24.00 10.59 0.77
C ILE A 220 -22.99 10.76 -0.37
N PHE A 221 -22.46 9.66 -0.91
CA PHE A 221 -21.53 9.70 -2.03
C PHE A 221 -22.12 10.39 -3.27
N LYS A 222 -23.36 10.05 -3.65
CA LYS A 222 -24.00 10.65 -4.82
C LYS A 222 -24.34 12.12 -4.60
N LYS A 223 -24.90 12.47 -3.45
CA LYS A 223 -25.37 13.83 -3.15
C LYS A 223 -24.23 14.81 -2.92
N TYR A 224 -23.21 14.42 -2.16
CA TYR A 224 -22.14 15.33 -1.74
C TYR A 224 -20.84 15.21 -2.53
N LEU A 225 -20.50 14.01 -3.05
CA LEU A 225 -19.29 13.85 -3.87
C LEU A 225 -19.56 14.07 -5.37
N LEU A 226 -20.48 13.31 -5.96
CA LEU A 226 -20.68 13.34 -7.43
C LEU A 226 -21.22 14.66 -7.96
N THR A 227 -22.02 15.36 -7.14
CA THR A 227 -22.68 16.62 -7.55
C THR A 227 -21.77 17.85 -7.38
N ASN A 228 -20.64 17.72 -6.66
CA ASN A 228 -19.77 18.86 -6.36
C ASN A 228 -18.68 19.05 -7.44
N PRO A 229 -18.71 20.14 -8.22
CA PRO A 229 -17.76 20.38 -9.31
C PRO A 229 -16.32 20.57 -8.82
N TYR A 230 -16.11 21.12 -7.61
CA TYR A 230 -14.77 21.34 -7.06
C TYR A 230 -14.06 20.02 -6.75
N ILE A 231 -14.80 18.99 -6.36
CA ILE A 231 -14.24 17.64 -6.12
C ILE A 231 -13.75 17.05 -7.45
N TRP A 232 -14.50 17.22 -8.54
CA TRP A 232 -14.07 16.78 -9.86
C TRP A 232 -12.82 17.51 -10.37
N VAL A 233 -12.73 18.82 -10.16
CA VAL A 233 -11.51 19.59 -10.49
C VAL A 233 -10.31 19.06 -9.72
N LEU A 234 -10.46 18.80 -8.41
CA LEU A 234 -9.40 18.21 -7.59
C LEU A 234 -9.02 16.80 -8.06
N CYS A 235 -10.00 15.96 -8.42
CA CYS A 235 -9.74 14.63 -8.96
C CYS A 235 -8.93 14.69 -10.26
N VAL A 236 -9.33 15.55 -11.21
CA VAL A 236 -8.64 15.72 -12.50
C VAL A 236 -7.22 16.27 -12.29
N ALA A 237 -7.07 17.30 -11.45
CA ALA A 237 -5.75 17.83 -11.12
C ALA A 237 -4.84 16.76 -10.49
N ASN A 238 -5.40 15.95 -9.58
CA ASN A 238 -4.66 14.87 -8.93
C ASN A 238 -4.23 13.78 -9.92
N VAL A 239 -5.03 13.48 -10.96
CA VAL A 239 -4.62 12.55 -12.03
C VAL A 239 -3.34 13.03 -12.70
N PHE A 240 -3.26 14.30 -13.11
CA PHE A 240 -2.06 14.83 -13.77
C PHE A 240 -0.82 14.81 -12.87
N VAL A 241 -0.97 15.20 -11.61
CA VAL A 241 0.12 15.15 -10.63
C VAL A 241 0.63 13.71 -10.44
N TYR A 242 -0.27 12.74 -10.36
CA TYR A 242 0.10 11.33 -10.19
C TYR A 242 0.68 10.69 -11.44
N ILE A 243 0.29 11.12 -12.65
CA ILE A 243 0.93 10.67 -13.89
C ILE A 243 2.42 11.03 -13.87
N VAL A 244 2.76 12.28 -13.56
CA VAL A 244 4.16 12.73 -13.49
C VAL A 244 4.90 11.98 -12.38
N ARG A 245 4.30 11.93 -11.18
CA ARG A 245 4.92 11.27 -10.03
C ARG A 245 5.18 9.78 -10.26
N ILE A 246 4.18 9.02 -10.69
CA ILE A 246 4.29 7.57 -10.91
C ILE A 246 5.19 7.30 -12.11
N GLY A 247 5.11 8.11 -13.16
CA GLY A 247 5.97 7.99 -14.34
C GLY A 247 7.45 8.10 -13.96
N ILE A 248 7.82 9.16 -13.24
CA ILE A 248 9.21 9.32 -12.79
C ILE A 248 9.59 8.20 -11.81
N ASP A 249 8.77 7.93 -10.79
CA ASP A 249 9.11 6.99 -9.71
C ASP A 249 9.19 5.52 -10.17
N ASN A 250 8.38 5.09 -11.15
CA ASN A 250 8.42 3.72 -11.66
C ASN A 250 9.56 3.50 -12.66
N TRP A 251 9.81 4.48 -13.52
CA TRP A 251 10.75 4.32 -14.64
C TRP A 251 12.16 4.83 -14.33
N ALA A 252 12.35 5.60 -13.25
CA ALA A 252 13.66 6.12 -12.88
C ALA A 252 14.75 5.03 -12.76
N PRO A 253 14.54 3.89 -12.08
CA PRO A 253 15.58 2.85 -11.99
C PRO A 253 15.96 2.32 -13.38
N LEU A 254 14.98 2.04 -14.23
CA LEU A 254 15.22 1.53 -15.58
C LEU A 254 15.93 2.54 -16.47
N TYR A 255 15.51 3.81 -16.42
CA TYR A 255 16.12 4.89 -17.21
C TYR A 255 17.59 5.11 -16.84
N VAL A 256 17.89 5.12 -15.55
CA VAL A 256 19.26 5.31 -15.03
C VAL A 256 20.16 4.13 -15.43
N THR A 257 19.65 2.90 -15.41
CA THR A 257 20.43 1.73 -15.87
C THR A 257 20.61 1.71 -17.38
N GLU A 258 19.58 1.97 -18.19
CA GLU A 258 19.65 1.86 -19.66
C GLU A 258 20.38 3.02 -20.34
N HIS A 259 20.17 4.25 -19.89
CA HIS A 259 20.71 5.44 -20.56
C HIS A 259 21.94 6.03 -19.87
N LEU A 260 22.04 5.90 -18.55
CA LEU A 260 23.17 6.44 -17.78
C LEU A 260 24.19 5.36 -17.38
N ASN A 261 23.90 4.08 -17.66
CA ASN A 261 24.78 2.92 -17.37
C ASN A 261 25.23 2.83 -15.89
N PHE A 262 24.42 3.32 -14.96
CA PHE A 262 24.65 3.11 -13.53
C PHE A 262 24.17 1.73 -13.09
N SER A 263 24.97 1.07 -12.24
CA SER A 263 24.69 -0.24 -11.65
C SER A 263 23.85 -0.17 -10.38
#